data_AF-A0A663F0L4-F1
#
_entry.id   AF-A0A663F0L4-F1
#
_cell.length_a   1.000
_cell.length_b   1.000
_cell.length_c   1.000
_cell.angle_alpha   90.00
_cell.angle_beta   90.00
_cell.angle_gamma   90.00
#
_symmetry.space_group_name_H-M   'P 1'
#
loop_
_entity.id
_entity.type
_entity.pdbx_description
1 polymer ?
#
loop_
_entity_poly.entity_id
_entity_poly.type
_entity_poly.pdbx_seq_one_letter_code
_entity_poly.pdbx_strand_id
1 'polypeptide(L)'
;MNLQLQLLHFVLATAFYDTALAETFGYVAYNDSSKCVAYKALPACFGPQLPAEGLTGYLVRVIPPNACHTIENPPAPRTASETYIALIQGYDCSYVKKVLHAQQAGYQTAVVYNVDSEQVITMTADDKEIHQLIKIPSLFTGQSVSLHLQRTLQCEKGRPT
;
A
#
# COMPACT_ATOMS: atom_id res chain seq x y z
N MET A 1 -26.08 -46.38 -47.73
CA MET A 1 -27.14 -45.42 -47.40
C MET A 1 -26.60 -44.51 -46.31
N ASN A 2 -26.25 -43.28 -46.69
CA ASN A 2 -25.67 -42.27 -45.81
C ASN A 2 -26.66 -41.90 -44.71
N LEU A 3 -26.24 -41.96 -43.46
CA LEU A 3 -26.93 -41.29 -42.36
C LEU A 3 -25.94 -40.31 -41.74
N GLN A 4 -25.88 -39.11 -42.33
CA GLN A 4 -25.27 -37.94 -41.70
C GLN A 4 -26.01 -37.71 -40.38
N LEU A 5 -25.42 -38.21 -39.29
CA LEU A 5 -25.87 -37.87 -37.95
C LEU A 5 -25.47 -36.41 -37.72
N GLN A 6 -26.46 -35.53 -37.80
CA GLN A 6 -26.37 -34.11 -37.50
C GLN A 6 -25.90 -33.93 -36.05
N LEU A 7 -24.59 -33.92 -35.83
CA LEU A 7 -23.95 -33.38 -34.63
C LEU A 7 -23.93 -31.84 -34.72
N LEU A 8 -25.11 -31.27 -34.94
CA LEU A 8 -25.45 -29.99 -34.35
C LEU A 8 -25.80 -30.26 -32.89
N HIS A 9 -25.69 -29.25 -32.04
CA HIS A 9 -25.98 -29.21 -30.60
C HIS A 9 -24.74 -29.38 -29.72
N PHE A 10 -24.46 -28.27 -29.02
CA PHE A 10 -23.55 -28.12 -27.90
C PHE A 10 -22.07 -27.90 -28.23
N VAL A 11 -21.79 -26.95 -29.13
CA VAL A 11 -20.80 -25.93 -28.72
C VAL A 11 -21.48 -25.12 -27.62
N LEU A 12 -21.49 -25.67 -26.40
CA LEU A 12 -21.66 -24.86 -25.21
C LEU A 12 -20.38 -24.03 -25.20
N ALA A 13 -20.42 -22.86 -25.81
CA ALA A 13 -19.43 -21.85 -25.56
C ALA A 13 -19.60 -21.53 -24.08
N THR A 14 -18.91 -22.29 -23.22
CA THR A 14 -18.53 -21.81 -21.92
C THR A 14 -17.71 -20.57 -22.23
N ALA A 15 -18.39 -19.43 -22.25
CA ALA A 15 -17.75 -18.18 -21.97
C ALA A 15 -17.17 -18.39 -20.57
N PHE A 16 -15.94 -18.92 -20.54
CA PHE A 16 -15.02 -18.67 -19.46
C PHE A 16 -14.87 -17.15 -19.51
N TYR A 17 -15.81 -16.47 -18.85
CA TYR A 17 -15.52 -15.20 -18.25
C TYR A 17 -14.44 -15.54 -17.24
N ASP A 18 -13.21 -15.59 -17.74
CA ASP A 18 -12.03 -15.40 -16.93
C ASP A 18 -12.20 -13.98 -16.42
N THR A 19 -12.99 -13.86 -15.36
CA THR A 19 -12.92 -12.73 -14.46
C THR A 19 -11.56 -12.92 -13.83
N ALA A 20 -10.53 -12.51 -14.57
CA ALA A 20 -9.30 -12.08 -13.98
C ALA A 20 -9.75 -11.05 -12.96
N LEU A 21 -9.92 -11.49 -11.72
CA LEU A 21 -9.99 -10.61 -10.58
C LEU A 21 -8.73 -9.79 -10.74
N ALA A 22 -8.89 -8.56 -11.22
CA ALA A 22 -7.82 -7.60 -11.23
C ALA A 22 -7.45 -7.49 -9.75
N GLU A 23 -6.45 -8.25 -9.34
CA GLU A 23 -5.88 -8.13 -8.02
C GLU A 23 -5.49 -6.65 -7.92
N THR A 24 -6.22 -5.91 -7.08
CA THR A 24 -6.12 -4.46 -6.99
C THR A 24 -4.81 -4.15 -6.28
N PHE A 25 -3.73 -4.19 -7.05
CA PHE A 25 -2.42 -3.82 -6.57
C PHE A 25 -2.33 -2.31 -6.51
N GLY A 26 -2.05 -1.80 -5.31
CA GLY A 26 -1.45 -0.49 -5.18
C GLY A 26 0.01 -0.59 -5.60
N TYR A 27 0.50 0.37 -6.37
CA TYR A 27 1.92 0.46 -6.69
C TYR A 27 2.54 1.60 -5.90
N VAL A 28 3.62 1.31 -5.18
CA VAL A 28 4.49 2.36 -4.65
C VAL A 28 5.48 2.71 -5.76
N ALA A 29 5.42 3.94 -6.26
CA ALA A 29 6.36 4.46 -7.25
C ALA A 29 7.33 5.43 -6.57
N TYR A 30 8.62 5.27 -6.86
CA TYR A 30 9.68 6.15 -6.35
C TYR A 30 10.54 6.65 -7.51
N ASN A 31 10.97 7.91 -7.45
CA ASN A 31 11.82 8.55 -8.45
C ASN A 31 13.07 9.13 -7.80
N ASP A 32 14.16 8.38 -7.82
CA ASP A 32 15.51 8.93 -7.73
C ASP A 32 16.24 8.55 -9.02
N SER A 33 16.93 9.52 -9.61
CA SER A 33 17.67 9.33 -10.87
C SER A 33 16.84 8.97 -12.12
N SER A 34 15.59 9.45 -12.24
CA SER A 34 14.71 9.26 -13.41
C SER A 34 14.28 7.81 -13.68
N LYS A 35 14.38 6.92 -12.69
CA LYS A 35 13.87 5.55 -12.76
C LYS A 35 12.67 5.39 -11.84
N CYS A 36 11.48 5.31 -12.43
CA CYS A 36 10.26 4.94 -11.71
C CYS A 36 10.25 3.42 -11.49
N VAL A 37 10.33 2.99 -10.23
CA VAL A 37 10.17 1.57 -9.87
C VAL A 37 8.82 1.38 -9.21
N ALA A 38 8.04 0.42 -9.69
CA ALA A 38 6.73 0.06 -9.14
C ALA A 38 6.85 -1.22 -8.30
N TYR A 39 6.29 -1.20 -7.09
CA TYR A 39 6.28 -2.36 -6.19
C TYR A 39 4.87 -2.88 -5.94
N LYS A 40 4.75 -4.18 -5.71
CA LYS A 40 3.50 -4.81 -5.28
C LYS A 40 3.13 -4.32 -3.87
N ALA A 41 1.92 -3.76 -3.74
CA ALA A 41 1.29 -3.49 -2.46
C ALA A 41 -0.22 -3.77 -2.54
N LEU A 42 -0.85 -3.99 -1.38
CA LEU A 42 -2.30 -4.13 -1.29
C LEU A 42 -2.88 -2.95 -0.48
N PRO A 43 -3.97 -2.32 -0.96
CA PRO A 43 -4.66 -1.31 -0.18
C PRO A 43 -5.33 -1.93 1.06
N ALA A 44 -5.46 -1.13 2.11
CA ALA A 44 -6.26 -1.51 3.27
C ALA A 44 -7.74 -1.57 2.92
N CYS A 45 -8.48 -2.45 3.60
CA CYS A 45 -9.94 -2.47 3.59
C CYS A 45 -10.56 -1.45 4.58
N PHE A 46 -9.80 -0.42 4.95
CA PHE A 46 -10.23 0.67 5.82
C PHE A 46 -9.59 1.99 5.38
N GLY A 47 -10.22 3.10 5.78
CA GLY A 47 -9.82 4.43 5.33
C GLY A 47 -10.24 4.72 3.89
N PRO A 48 -9.90 5.91 3.36
CA PRO A 48 -10.19 6.26 1.97
C PRO A 48 -9.36 5.41 0.99
N GLN A 49 -9.89 5.26 -0.22
CA GLN A 49 -9.15 4.69 -1.34
C GLN A 49 -8.02 5.63 -1.77
N LEU A 50 -6.98 5.05 -2.38
CA LEU A 50 -5.97 5.85 -3.07
C LEU A 50 -6.58 6.60 -4.27
N PRO A 51 -6.16 7.84 -4.54
CA PRO A 51 -6.54 8.54 -5.75
C PRO A 51 -6.13 7.76 -7.00
N ALA A 52 -6.94 7.81 -8.07
CA ALA A 52 -6.67 7.09 -9.31
C ALA A 52 -5.43 7.63 -10.04
N GLU A 53 -5.17 8.93 -9.88
CA GLU A 53 -3.99 9.65 -10.32
C GLU A 53 -2.71 9.30 -9.53
N GLY A 54 -2.84 8.52 -8.45
CA GLY A 54 -1.75 8.19 -7.55
C GLY A 54 -1.48 9.28 -6.51
N LEU A 55 -0.56 9.01 -5.59
CA LEU A 55 -0.17 9.94 -4.54
C LEU A 55 1.34 10.11 -4.55
N THR A 56 1.79 11.37 -4.49
CA THR A 56 3.21 11.74 -4.41
C THR A 56 3.48 12.36 -3.05
N GLY A 57 4.50 11.86 -2.36
CA GLY A 57 4.90 12.36 -1.04
C GLY A 57 6.26 11.85 -0.61
N TYR A 58 6.82 12.45 0.44
CA TYR A 58 8.08 12.07 1.04
C TYR A 58 7.86 10.92 2.01
N LEU A 59 8.55 9.81 1.78
CA LEU A 59 8.47 8.65 2.66
C LEU A 59 9.33 8.90 3.92
N VAL A 60 8.78 8.63 5.09
CA VAL A 60 9.47 8.84 6.38
C VAL A 60 9.33 7.58 7.22
N ARG A 61 10.45 7.06 7.71
CA ARG A 61 10.42 6.01 8.74
C ARG A 61 9.92 6.62 10.03
N VAL A 62 8.84 6.05 10.58
CA VAL A 62 8.27 6.51 11.85
C VAL A 62 9.08 6.04 13.05
N ILE A 63 8.96 6.76 14.17
CA ILE A 63 9.57 6.44 15.46
C ILE A 63 8.47 6.51 16.54
N PRO A 64 8.19 5.44 17.31
CA PRO A 64 8.74 4.08 17.17
C PRO A 64 8.30 3.39 15.87
N PRO A 65 9.11 2.47 15.31
CA PRO A 65 8.90 1.95 13.96
C PRO A 65 7.68 1.02 13.84
N ASN A 66 7.21 0.43 14.93
CA ASN A 66 5.97 -0.35 14.94
C ASN A 66 4.70 0.50 15.08
N ALA A 67 4.80 1.81 15.37
CA ALA A 67 3.67 2.71 15.58
C ALA A 67 2.58 2.15 16.52
N CYS A 68 2.96 1.38 17.55
CA CYS A 68 1.99 0.84 18.52
C CYS A 68 1.64 1.83 19.64
N HIS A 69 2.37 2.93 19.70
CA HIS A 69 2.12 4.11 20.52
C HIS A 69 2.20 5.37 19.64
N THR A 70 1.97 6.54 20.23
CA THR A 70 2.21 7.84 19.59
C THR A 70 3.59 7.87 18.95
N ILE A 71 3.63 8.33 17.70
CA ILE A 71 4.86 8.44 16.92
C ILE A 71 5.28 9.91 16.79
N GLU A 72 6.53 10.14 16.40
CA GLU A 72 7.02 11.45 16.01
C GLU A 72 6.25 12.00 14.80
N ASN A 73 6.08 13.32 14.77
CA ASN A 73 5.46 14.02 13.65
C ASN A 73 6.40 14.00 12.42
N PRO A 74 5.86 14.09 11.19
CA PRO A 74 6.71 14.34 10.02
C PRO A 74 7.42 15.69 10.14
N PRO A 75 8.49 15.91 9.35
CA PRO A 75 9.09 17.22 9.22
C PRO A 75 8.04 18.29 8.84
N ALA A 76 8.26 19.53 9.27
CA ALA A 76 7.39 20.62 8.89
C ALA A 76 7.42 20.79 7.35
N PRO A 77 6.26 20.79 6.67
CA PRO A 77 6.19 21.00 5.23
C PRO A 77 6.78 22.38 4.87
N ARG A 78 7.64 22.43 3.84
CA ARG A 78 8.16 23.68 3.28
C ARG A 78 7.15 24.36 2.38
N THR A 79 6.24 23.57 1.79
CA THR A 79 5.14 24.06 0.96
C THR A 79 3.83 23.34 1.31
N ALA A 80 2.69 23.96 1.02
CA ALA A 80 1.38 23.38 1.29
C ALA A 80 1.08 22.09 0.50
N SER A 81 1.82 21.85 -0.59
CA SER A 81 1.70 20.64 -1.43
C SER A 81 2.59 19.49 -0.98
N GLU A 82 3.54 19.72 -0.05
CA GLU A 82 4.38 18.64 0.46
C GLU A 82 3.54 17.71 1.35
N THR A 83 3.53 16.43 1.01
CA THR A 83 2.90 15.40 1.82
C THR A 83 3.94 14.40 2.31
N TYR A 84 3.67 13.79 3.46
CA TYR A 84 4.52 12.79 4.08
C TYR A 84 3.79 11.45 4.21
N ILE A 85 4.52 10.40 3.86
CA ILE A 85 4.05 9.02 3.87
C ILE A 85 4.76 8.30 5.02
N ALA A 86 4.02 7.79 5.99
CA ALA A 86 4.56 7.01 7.10
C ALA A 86 4.99 5.62 6.62
N LEU A 87 6.24 5.22 6.85
CA LEU A 87 6.72 3.86 6.65
C LEU A 87 6.77 3.12 8.00
N ILE A 88 5.93 2.08 8.16
CA ILE A 88 5.63 1.46 9.46
C ILE A 88 5.87 -0.06 9.41
N GLN A 89 6.48 -0.62 10.45
CA GLN A 89 6.64 -2.06 10.61
C GLN A 89 5.34 -2.76 11.06
N GLY A 90 5.00 -3.87 10.42
CA GLY A 90 3.74 -4.59 10.60
C GLY A 90 3.69 -5.65 11.72
N TYR A 91 4.22 -5.39 12.92
CA TYR A 91 4.19 -6.33 14.08
C TYR A 91 3.64 -5.70 15.38
N ASP A 92 3.47 -6.48 16.46
CA ASP A 92 3.01 -6.09 17.83
C ASP A 92 1.56 -5.61 18.04
N CYS A 93 0.96 -4.87 17.11
CA CYS A 93 -0.40 -4.33 17.25
C CYS A 93 -1.16 -4.32 15.91
N SER A 94 -2.48 -4.10 15.97
CA SER A 94 -3.33 -4.12 14.78
C SER A 94 -2.95 -3.06 13.75
N TYR A 95 -3.14 -3.37 12.47
CA TYR A 95 -2.79 -2.47 11.36
C TYR A 95 -3.59 -1.17 11.40
N VAL A 96 -4.87 -1.23 11.77
CA VAL A 96 -5.71 -0.04 11.90
C VAL A 96 -5.19 0.91 12.99
N LYS A 97 -4.66 0.39 14.10
CA LYS A 97 -4.06 1.20 15.18
C LYS A 97 -2.78 1.90 14.72
N LYS A 98 -1.95 1.22 13.93
CA LYS A 98 -0.74 1.80 13.32
C LYS A 98 -1.08 2.99 12.43
N VAL A 99 -2.06 2.81 11.55
CA VAL A 99 -2.51 3.86 10.63
C VAL A 99 -3.16 5.01 11.38
N LEU A 100 -3.90 4.74 12.48
CA LEU A 100 -4.45 5.78 13.33
C LEU A 100 -3.35 6.65 13.97
N HIS A 101 -2.27 6.05 14.50
CA HIS A 101 -1.18 6.84 15.07
C HIS A 101 -0.44 7.66 14.01
N ALA A 102 -0.26 7.12 12.80
CA ALA A 102 0.28 7.88 11.68
C ALA A 102 -0.59 9.10 11.32
N GLN A 103 -1.90 8.90 11.25
CA GLN A 103 -2.84 9.98 11.03
C GLN A 103 -2.78 11.04 12.13
N GLN A 104 -2.76 10.63 13.40
CA GLN A 104 -2.72 11.54 14.54
C GLN A 104 -1.43 12.36 14.60
N ALA A 105 -0.31 11.79 14.14
CA ALA A 105 0.96 12.50 14.02
C ALA A 105 1.02 13.45 12.81
N GLY A 106 0.01 13.44 11.94
CA GLY A 106 -0.09 14.35 10.79
C GLY A 106 0.54 13.82 9.50
N TYR A 107 0.68 12.50 9.34
CA TYR A 107 1.00 11.90 8.04
C TYR A 107 -0.25 11.84 7.15
N GLN A 108 -0.07 11.94 5.82
CA GLN A 108 -1.17 11.93 4.85
C GLN A 108 -1.46 10.54 4.29
N THR A 109 -0.51 9.62 4.38
CA THR A 109 -0.61 8.24 3.87
C THR A 109 0.24 7.32 4.74
N ALA A 110 -0.14 6.06 4.86
CA ALA A 110 0.67 5.05 5.55
C ALA A 110 1.02 3.86 4.65
N VAL A 111 2.28 3.46 4.66
CA VAL A 111 2.77 2.21 4.07
C VAL A 111 3.25 1.33 5.21
N VAL A 112 2.50 0.26 5.46
CA VAL A 112 2.89 -0.80 6.39
C VAL A 112 3.66 -1.86 5.62
N TYR A 113 4.74 -2.39 6.20
CA TYR A 113 5.49 -3.47 5.58
C TYR A 113 5.62 -4.67 6.50
N ASN A 114 5.63 -5.85 5.89
CA ASN A 114 5.86 -7.10 6.59
C ASN A 114 7.30 -7.19 7.10
N VAL A 115 7.50 -7.78 8.27
CA VAL A 115 8.82 -7.99 8.87
C VAL A 115 9.20 -9.45 8.68
N ASP A 116 10.39 -9.70 8.15
CA ASP A 116 10.93 -11.04 7.89
C ASP A 116 10.08 -11.88 6.93
N SER A 117 9.34 -11.22 6.02
CA SER A 117 8.48 -11.86 5.03
C SER A 117 8.17 -10.97 3.83
N GLU A 118 7.96 -11.59 2.67
CA GLU A 118 7.48 -10.95 1.43
C GLU A 118 5.98 -11.14 1.20
N GLN A 119 5.30 -11.85 2.10
CA GLN A 119 3.87 -12.05 2.00
C GLN A 119 3.15 -10.71 2.16
N VAL A 120 2.43 -10.32 1.13
CA VAL A 120 1.55 -9.15 1.15
C VAL A 120 0.16 -9.62 1.56
N ILE A 121 -0.39 -9.02 2.60
CA ILE A 121 -1.73 -9.35 3.11
C ILE A 121 -2.67 -8.15 2.95
N THR A 122 -3.97 -8.45 2.88
CA THR A 122 -5.00 -7.41 2.94
C THR A 122 -5.18 -6.96 4.39
N MET A 123 -4.95 -5.68 4.68
CA MET A 123 -5.17 -5.13 6.02
C MET A 123 -6.66 -4.93 6.27
N THR A 124 -7.20 -5.61 7.27
CA THR A 124 -8.56 -5.42 7.77
C THR A 124 -8.55 -4.71 9.12
N ALA A 125 -9.65 -4.06 9.46
CA ALA A 125 -9.84 -3.48 10.79
C ALA A 125 -10.62 -4.48 11.65
N ASP A 126 -10.02 -4.91 12.76
CA ASP A 126 -10.66 -5.82 13.73
C ASP A 126 -11.76 -5.11 14.53
N ASP A 127 -11.68 -3.77 14.58
CA ASP A 127 -12.58 -2.89 15.33
C ASP A 127 -13.31 -1.91 14.38
N LYS A 128 -14.64 -1.99 14.35
CA LYS A 128 -15.49 -1.16 13.48
C LYS A 128 -15.52 0.31 13.91
N GLU A 129 -15.33 0.62 15.18
CA GLU A 129 -15.29 1.99 15.67
C GLU A 129 -14.01 2.68 15.21
N ILE A 130 -12.87 2.00 15.36
CA ILE A 130 -11.57 2.53 14.91
C ILE A 130 -11.53 2.69 13.38
N HIS A 131 -12.15 1.75 12.64
CA HIS A 131 -12.26 1.86 11.18
C HIS A 131 -12.82 3.23 10.74
N GLN A 132 -13.91 3.70 11.35
CA GLN A 132 -14.55 4.96 10.95
C GLN A 132 -13.68 6.20 11.21
N LEU A 133 -12.68 6.09 12.09
CA LEU A 133 -11.76 7.17 12.43
C LEU A 133 -10.63 7.32 11.40
N ILE A 134 -10.35 6.32 10.57
CA ILE A 134 -9.28 6.40 9.58
C ILE A 134 -9.73 7.25 8.39
N LYS A 135 -8.95 8.31 8.12
CA LYS A 135 -9.14 9.34 7.09
C LYS A 135 -7.95 9.46 6.14
N ILE A 136 -6.90 8.65 6.32
CA ILE A 136 -5.76 8.57 5.40
C ILE A 136 -5.72 7.23 4.66
N PRO A 137 -5.35 7.21 3.37
CA PRO A 137 -5.18 5.96 2.65
C PRO A 137 -3.99 5.18 3.22
N SER A 138 -4.03 3.85 3.08
CA SER A 138 -2.92 3.00 3.50
C SER A 138 -2.71 1.77 2.63
N LEU A 139 -1.45 1.32 2.58
CA LEU A 139 -0.95 0.22 1.77
C LEU A 139 -0.17 -0.76 2.64
N PHE A 140 -0.17 -2.03 2.24
CA PHE A 140 0.69 -3.07 2.80
C PHE A 140 1.65 -3.62 1.74
N THR A 141 2.92 -3.85 2.10
CA THR A 141 3.94 -4.40 1.18
C THR A 141 4.91 -5.36 1.88
N GLY A 142 5.79 -6.01 1.10
CA GLY A 142 6.81 -6.94 1.60
C GLY A 142 8.05 -6.26 2.19
N GLN A 143 8.86 -7.02 2.91
CA GLN A 143 10.09 -6.52 3.54
C GLN A 143 11.09 -5.99 2.52
N SER A 144 11.30 -6.69 1.40
CA SER A 144 12.25 -6.28 0.35
C SER A 144 11.94 -4.90 -0.22
N VAL A 145 10.66 -4.58 -0.41
CA VAL A 145 10.18 -3.29 -0.86
C VAL A 145 10.56 -2.21 0.16
N SER A 146 10.28 -2.45 1.43
CA SER A 146 10.66 -1.53 2.51
C SER A 146 12.16 -1.33 2.61
N LEU A 147 12.97 -2.38 2.51
CA LEU A 147 14.43 -2.28 2.50
C LEU A 147 14.94 -1.44 1.33
N HIS A 148 14.35 -1.60 0.14
CA HIS A 148 14.71 -0.79 -1.00
C HIS A 148 14.34 0.69 -0.77
N LEU A 149 13.11 0.98 -0.37
CA LEU A 149 12.65 2.33 -0.05
C LEU A 149 13.55 3.01 1.01
N GLN A 150 13.93 2.28 2.05
CA GLN A 150 14.76 2.81 3.14
C GLN A 150 16.20 3.12 2.73
N ARG A 151 16.80 2.32 1.84
CA ARG A 151 18.14 2.63 1.31
C ARG A 151 18.11 3.97 0.56
N THR A 152 17.04 4.26 -0.16
CA THR A 152 16.96 5.51 -0.91
C THR A 152 16.68 6.73 -0.03
N LEU A 153 15.96 6.57 1.08
CA LEU A 153 15.88 7.62 2.12
C LEU A 153 17.26 8.02 2.67
N GLN A 154 18.18 7.07 2.76
CA GLN A 154 19.55 7.34 3.20
C GLN A 154 20.35 8.09 2.12
N CYS A 155 20.12 7.81 0.84
CA CYS A 155 20.73 8.54 -0.27
C CYS A 155 20.32 10.02 -0.30
N GLU A 156 19.03 10.32 -0.06
CA GLU A 156 18.55 11.71 0.00
C GLU A 156 19.19 12.49 1.17
N LYS A 157 19.33 11.87 2.34
CA LYS A 157 19.99 12.48 3.50
C LYS A 157 21.49 12.76 3.27
N GLY A 158 22.13 12.05 2.34
CA GLY A 158 23.55 12.18 2.00
C GLY A 158 23.87 13.15 0.85
N ARG A 159 22.88 13.76 0.20
CA ARG A 159 23.10 14.73 -0.89
C ARG A 159 23.58 16.07 -0.30
N PRO A 160 24.80 16.55 -0.62
CA PRO A 160 25.26 17.87 -0.17
C PRO A 160 24.33 18.95 -0.74
N THR A 161 23.84 19.83 0.14
CA THR A 161 23.11 21.06 -0.24
C THR A 161 24.03 22.10 -0.84
#